data_AF-A0A842TWD1-F1
#
_entry.id   AF-A0A842TWD1-F1
#
_cell.length_a   1.000
_cell.length_b   1.000
_cell.length_c   1.000
_cell.angle_alpha   90.00
_cell.angle_beta   90.00
_cell.angle_gamma   90.00
#
_symmetry.space_group_name_H-M   'P 1'
#
loop_
_entity.id
_entity.type
_entity.pdbx_description
1 polymer ?
#
loop_
_entity_poly.entity_id
_entity_poly.type
_entity_poly.pdbx_seq_one_letter_code
_entity_poly.pdbx_strand_id
1 'polypeptide(L)'
;MKKEFSNKWKSSKQPRKQRKYLANAPLKTRRNLLSCNLNKKLREKYKRRNFPLRKGDEVKILRGEFKKKTGKTSSVDLKRIRVSIEGINRTKKDGTKINVYFNPSNLQIQDLNIDDKKRIKSIEKEKKEKEFKKLPKQEESKDASKKK
;
A
#
# COMPACT_ATOMS: atom_id res chain seq x y z
N MET A 1 -22.24 -14.17 -13.51
CA MET A 1 -21.63 -13.02 -14.24
C MET A 1 -20.63 -13.57 -15.22
N LYS A 2 -20.75 -13.21 -16.50
CA LYS A 2 -19.99 -13.80 -17.63
C LYS A 2 -18.47 -13.52 -17.58
N LYS A 3 -18.01 -12.45 -16.93
CA LYS A 3 -16.58 -12.09 -16.85
C LYS A 3 -15.95 -12.56 -15.54
N GLU A 4 -14.67 -12.95 -15.58
CA GLU A 4 -13.91 -13.36 -14.39
C GLU A 4 -13.36 -12.16 -13.59
N PHE A 5 -12.85 -11.14 -14.27
CA PHE A 5 -12.29 -9.93 -13.67
C PHE A 5 -12.57 -8.69 -14.53
N SER A 6 -12.71 -7.51 -13.90
CA SER A 6 -12.80 -6.21 -14.58
C SER A 6 -12.36 -5.09 -13.65
N ASN A 7 -11.49 -4.20 -14.14
CA ASN A 7 -11.02 -3.02 -13.38
C ASN A 7 -12.17 -2.06 -13.00
N LYS A 8 -13.21 -1.98 -13.82
CA LYS A 8 -14.37 -1.10 -13.58
C LYS A 8 -15.17 -1.51 -12.34
N TRP A 9 -15.02 -2.75 -11.86
CA TRP A 9 -15.74 -3.22 -10.67
C TRP A 9 -15.26 -2.61 -9.37
N LYS A 10 -14.06 -2.02 -9.34
CA LYS A 10 -13.53 -1.31 -8.16
C LYS A 10 -14.42 -0.14 -7.73
N SER A 11 -15.02 0.58 -8.67
CA SER A 11 -15.90 1.73 -8.41
C SER A 11 -17.39 1.38 -8.45
N SER A 12 -17.75 0.12 -8.68
CA SER A 12 -19.16 -0.28 -8.78
C SER A 12 -19.83 -0.26 -7.40
N LYS A 13 -21.07 0.26 -7.31
CA LYS A 13 -21.89 0.22 -6.08
C LYS A 13 -22.31 -1.21 -5.67
N GLN A 14 -22.30 -2.16 -6.60
CA GLN A 14 -22.78 -3.53 -6.34
C GLN A 14 -21.77 -4.35 -5.51
N PRO A 15 -22.13 -4.82 -4.29
CA PRO A 15 -21.21 -5.55 -3.41
C PRO A 15 -20.65 -6.84 -4.04
N ARG A 16 -21.49 -7.56 -4.80
CA ARG A 16 -21.08 -8.78 -5.51
C ARG A 16 -19.93 -8.53 -6.48
N LYS A 17 -19.93 -7.39 -7.19
CA LYS A 17 -18.86 -7.01 -8.13
C LYS A 17 -17.58 -6.65 -7.38
N GLN A 18 -17.68 -5.90 -6.29
CA GLN A 18 -16.53 -5.50 -5.47
C GLN A 18 -15.83 -6.72 -4.84
N ARG A 19 -16.60 -7.65 -4.26
CA ARG A 19 -16.04 -8.89 -3.70
C ARG A 19 -15.37 -9.75 -4.77
N LYS A 20 -16.01 -9.91 -5.93
CA LYS A 20 -15.42 -10.63 -7.07
C LYS A 20 -14.13 -9.98 -7.58
N TYR A 21 -14.06 -8.66 -7.61
CA TYR A 21 -12.85 -7.92 -7.98
C TYR A 21 -11.67 -8.24 -7.06
N LEU A 22 -11.88 -8.26 -5.74
CA LEU A 22 -10.81 -8.58 -4.79
C LEU A 22 -10.36 -10.03 -4.88
N ALA A 23 -11.31 -10.98 -4.97
CA ALA A 23 -11.00 -12.41 -5.07
C ALA A 23 -10.21 -12.74 -6.35
N ASN A 24 -10.62 -12.18 -7.49
CA ASN A 24 -10.05 -12.53 -8.80
C ASN A 24 -9.00 -11.52 -9.31
N ALA A 25 -8.53 -10.60 -8.47
CA ALA A 25 -7.56 -9.58 -8.88
C ALA A 25 -6.27 -10.23 -9.42
N PRO A 26 -5.73 -9.79 -10.57
CA PRO A 26 -4.40 -10.20 -11.05
C PRO A 26 -3.27 -9.75 -10.11
N LEU A 27 -2.10 -10.39 -10.19
CA LEU A 27 -0.95 -10.11 -9.30
C LEU A 27 -0.51 -8.64 -9.30
N LYS A 28 -0.48 -8.00 -10.47
CA LYS A 28 -0.16 -6.56 -10.60
C LYS A 28 -1.13 -5.68 -9.80
N THR A 29 -2.42 -6.02 -9.82
CA THR A 29 -3.45 -5.31 -9.07
C THR A 29 -3.35 -5.62 -7.57
N ARG A 30 -3.07 -6.87 -7.19
CA ARG A 30 -2.88 -7.28 -5.80
C ARG A 30 -1.69 -6.58 -5.13
N ARG A 31 -0.62 -6.27 -5.88
CA ARG A 31 0.49 -5.45 -5.40
C ARG A 31 0.01 -4.09 -4.85
N ASN A 32 -0.93 -3.45 -5.53
CA ASN A 32 -1.48 -2.16 -5.07
C ASN A 32 -2.38 -2.32 -3.83
N LEU A 33 -3.05 -3.46 -3.69
CA LEU A 33 -3.85 -3.79 -2.49
C LEU A 33 -2.96 -4.06 -1.27
N LEU A 34 -1.69 -4.41 -1.49
CA LEU A 34 -0.69 -4.63 -0.44
C LEU A 34 -0.07 -3.32 0.10
N SER A 35 -0.71 -2.17 -0.13
CA SER A 35 -0.25 -0.89 0.38
C SER A 35 -0.45 -0.77 1.89
N CYS A 36 0.60 -0.34 2.59
CA CYS A 36 0.62 -0.15 4.03
C CYS A 36 0.81 1.35 4.36
N ASN A 37 0.41 1.76 5.56
CA ASN A 37 0.52 3.13 6.00
C ASN A 37 1.97 3.53 6.36
N LEU A 38 2.40 4.73 6.02
CA LEU A 38 3.73 5.26 6.40
C LEU A 38 3.69 5.92 7.80
N ASN A 39 4.79 5.88 8.54
CA ASN A 39 4.95 6.67 9.78
C ASN A 39 4.96 8.19 9.50
N LYS A 40 4.80 9.01 10.54
CA LYS A 40 4.72 10.48 10.37
C LYS A 40 5.96 11.06 9.68
N LYS A 41 7.16 10.63 10.08
CA LYS A 41 8.44 11.06 9.51
C LYS A 41 8.52 10.79 7.99
N LEU A 42 8.19 9.57 7.56
CA LEU A 42 8.18 9.19 6.14
C LEU A 42 7.06 9.88 5.36
N ARG A 43 5.91 10.13 5.98
CA ARG A 43 4.81 10.88 5.36
C ARG A 43 5.23 12.31 5.04
N GLU A 44 5.97 12.96 5.92
CA GLU A 44 6.49 14.31 5.69
C GLU A 44 7.56 14.30 4.60
N LYS A 45 8.54 13.39 4.70
CA LYS A 45 9.63 13.25 3.72
C LYS A 45 9.13 13.01 2.29
N TYR A 46 8.20 12.07 2.13
CA TYR A 46 7.71 11.65 0.81
C TYR A 46 6.35 12.24 0.44
N LYS A 47 5.76 13.08 1.30
CA LYS A 47 4.43 13.69 1.13
C LYS A 47 3.34 12.67 0.76
N ARG A 48 3.41 11.43 1.24
CA ARG A 48 2.53 10.30 0.87
C ARG A 48 2.00 9.57 2.10
N ARG A 49 0.75 9.08 2.04
CA ARG A 49 0.09 8.41 3.17
C ARG A 49 0.43 6.92 3.28
N ASN A 50 0.50 6.20 2.17
CA ASN A 50 0.68 4.75 2.12
C ASN A 50 1.67 4.34 1.03
N PHE A 51 2.28 3.17 1.11
CA PHE A 51 3.18 2.64 0.08
C PHE A 51 3.10 1.10 0.02
N PRO A 52 3.27 0.47 -1.15
CA PRO A 52 3.30 -0.99 -1.26
C PRO A 52 4.46 -1.64 -0.49
N LEU A 53 4.14 -2.59 0.38
CA LEU A 53 5.15 -3.35 1.14
C LEU A 53 6.01 -4.21 0.22
N ARG A 54 7.27 -4.38 0.61
CA ARG A 54 8.25 -5.27 0.00
C ARG A 54 9.03 -6.01 1.10
N LYS A 55 9.63 -7.14 0.72
CA LYS A 55 10.63 -7.81 1.54
C LYS A 55 11.73 -6.82 1.94
N GLY A 56 12.11 -6.84 3.22
CA GLY A 56 13.12 -5.96 3.79
C GLY A 56 12.63 -4.60 4.29
N ASP A 57 11.36 -4.23 4.08
CA ASP A 57 10.79 -3.05 4.75
C ASP A 57 10.63 -3.31 6.26
N GLU A 58 10.94 -2.32 7.09
CA GLU A 58 10.71 -2.39 8.53
C GLU A 58 9.30 -1.93 8.87
N VAL A 59 8.57 -2.76 9.61
CA VAL A 59 7.16 -2.55 9.91
C VAL A 59 6.88 -2.69 11.40
N LYS A 60 5.90 -1.91 11.86
CA LYS A 60 5.32 -1.97 13.19
C LYS A 60 3.89 -2.51 13.10
N ILE A 61 3.53 -3.41 14.01
CA ILE A 61 2.17 -3.93 14.10
C ILE A 61 1.29 -2.99 14.93
N LEU A 62 0.14 -2.59 14.38
CA LEU A 62 -0.81 -1.68 15.02
C LEU A 62 -1.98 -2.40 15.70
N ARG A 63 -2.36 -3.59 15.22
CA ARG A 63 -3.57 -4.33 15.67
C ARG A 63 -3.27 -5.81 15.84
N GLY A 64 -4.01 -6.47 16.74
CA GLY A 64 -3.90 -7.90 17.04
C GLY A 64 -3.00 -8.23 18.23
N GLU A 65 -2.76 -9.52 18.44
CA GLU A 65 -1.96 -10.09 19.56
C GLU A 65 -0.53 -9.53 19.61
N PHE A 66 0.08 -9.32 18.44
CA PHE A 66 1.47 -8.87 18.32
C PHE A 66 1.62 -7.34 18.21
N LYS A 67 0.65 -6.58 18.73
CA LYS A 67 0.65 -5.10 18.67
C LYS A 67 1.92 -4.50 19.29
N LYS A 68 2.35 -3.34 18.76
CA LYS A 68 3.56 -2.58 19.14
C LYS A 68 4.90 -3.24 18.79
N LYS A 69 4.94 -4.53 18.48
CA LYS A 69 6.16 -5.19 17.99
C LYS A 69 6.57 -4.61 16.63
N THR A 70 7.88 -4.52 16.43
CA THR A 70 8.53 -4.11 15.19
C THR A 70 9.32 -5.28 14.62
N GLY A 71 9.52 -5.28 13.31
CA GLY A 71 10.35 -6.29 12.65
C GLY A 71 10.44 -6.04 11.16
N LYS A 72 11.40 -6.72 10.52
CA LYS A 72 11.56 -6.66 9.06
C LYS A 72 10.57 -7.57 8.37
N THR A 73 10.15 -7.17 7.18
CA THR A 73 9.26 -7.98 6.34
C THR A 73 10.04 -9.14 5.74
N SER A 74 9.69 -10.38 6.13
CA SER A 74 10.39 -11.58 5.66
C SER A 74 9.85 -12.07 4.32
N SER A 75 8.53 -12.34 4.25
CA SER A 75 7.87 -12.78 3.02
C SER A 75 6.59 -12.00 2.73
N VAL A 76 6.34 -11.81 1.44
CA VAL A 76 5.15 -11.12 0.92
C VAL A 76 4.41 -12.08 0.00
N ASP A 77 3.23 -12.51 0.41
CA ASP A 77 2.35 -13.35 -0.40
C ASP A 77 1.29 -12.48 -1.10
N LEU A 78 1.52 -12.22 -2.39
CA LEU A 78 0.58 -11.50 -3.23
C LEU A 78 -0.69 -12.30 -3.52
N LYS A 79 -0.64 -13.64 -3.49
CA LYS A 79 -1.84 -14.46 -3.74
C LYS A 79 -2.82 -14.29 -2.58
N ARG A 80 -2.34 -14.33 -1.34
CA ARG A 80 -3.20 -14.19 -0.16
C ARG A 80 -3.33 -12.74 0.34
N ILE A 81 -2.57 -11.80 -0.23
CA ILE A 81 -2.47 -10.40 0.22
C ILE A 81 -2.08 -10.37 1.70
N ARG A 82 -1.08 -11.18 2.05
CA ARG A 82 -0.59 -11.34 3.42
C ARG A 82 0.92 -11.17 3.48
N VAL A 83 1.39 -10.75 4.65
CA VAL A 83 2.81 -10.46 4.91
C VAL A 83 3.23 -11.18 6.17
N SER A 84 4.43 -11.78 6.16
CA SER A 84 5.07 -12.32 7.35
C SER A 84 6.18 -11.38 7.83
N ILE A 85 6.35 -11.30 9.14
CA ILE A 85 7.33 -10.43 9.80
C ILE A 85 8.33 -11.33 10.51
N GLU A 86 9.60 -11.00 10.34
CA GLU A 86 10.70 -11.70 10.97
C GLU A 86 10.60 -11.60 12.50
N GLY A 87 10.84 -12.72 13.19
CA GLY A 87 10.72 -12.80 14.65
C GLY A 87 9.29 -12.92 15.19
N ILE A 88 8.27 -12.87 14.34
CA ILE A 88 6.86 -12.95 14.76
C ILE A 88 6.24 -14.27 14.31
N ASN A 89 6.45 -15.27 15.16
CA ASN A 89 6.08 -16.66 14.91
C ASN A 89 5.18 -17.18 16.03
N ARG A 90 4.40 -18.23 15.72
CA ARG A 90 3.63 -19.02 16.68
C ARG A 90 4.24 -20.42 16.76
N THR A 91 4.43 -20.95 17.95
CA THR A 91 4.87 -22.33 18.19
C THR A 91 3.69 -23.28 18.07
N LYS A 92 3.88 -24.38 17.34
CA LYS A 92 2.95 -25.52 17.33
C LYS A 92 3.14 -26.38 18.59
N LYS A 93 2.21 -27.31 18.83
CA LYS A 93 2.33 -28.33 19.88
C LYS A 93 3.61 -29.17 19.70
N ASP A 94 3.99 -29.43 18.46
CA ASP A 94 5.19 -30.18 18.09
C ASP A 94 6.51 -29.37 18.28
N GLY A 95 6.44 -28.15 18.82
CA GLY A 95 7.60 -27.27 19.05
C GLY A 95 8.08 -26.47 17.82
N THR A 96 7.64 -26.83 16.61
CA THR A 96 8.00 -26.11 15.38
C THR A 96 7.44 -24.68 15.34
N LYS A 97 8.23 -23.72 14.83
CA LYS A 97 7.83 -22.29 14.71
C LYS A 97 7.22 -22.02 13.34
N ILE A 98 6.04 -21.40 13.32
CA ILE A 98 5.34 -21.01 12.09
C ILE A 98 5.19 -19.50 12.03
N ASN A 99 5.45 -18.95 10.86
CA ASN A 99 5.29 -17.53 10.59
C ASN A 99 3.82 -17.11 10.70
N VAL A 100 3.58 -16.04 11.45
CA VAL A 100 2.24 -15.43 11.53
C VAL A 100 2.06 -14.50 10.34
N TYR A 101 0.90 -14.61 9.69
CA TYR A 101 0.57 -13.78 8.55
C TYR A 101 -0.33 -12.60 8.93
N PHE A 102 0.04 -11.42 8.47
CA PHE A 102 -0.64 -10.16 8.74
C PHE A 102 -1.26 -9.57 7.48
N ASN A 103 -2.36 -8.83 7.66
CA ASN A 103 -2.91 -7.95 6.63
C ASN A 103 -2.10 -6.64 6.61
N PRO A 104 -1.70 -6.12 5.44
CA PRO A 104 -0.98 -4.85 5.31
C PRO A 104 -1.65 -3.65 6.00
N SER A 105 -2.98 -3.63 6.13
CA SER A 105 -3.72 -2.57 6.81
C SER A 105 -3.49 -2.51 8.32
N ASN A 106 -3.07 -3.62 8.93
CA ASN A 106 -2.75 -3.71 10.35
C ASN A 106 -1.31 -3.30 10.67
N LEU A 107 -0.52 -3.01 9.64
CA LEU A 107 0.88 -2.66 9.74
C LEU A 107 1.09 -1.17 9.52
N GLN A 108 2.25 -0.68 9.94
CA GLN A 108 2.76 0.65 9.63
C GLN A 108 4.24 0.56 9.31
N ILE A 109 4.65 1.09 8.16
CA ILE A 109 6.05 1.12 7.75
C ILE A 109 6.79 2.15 8.61
N GLN A 110 7.87 1.70 9.26
CA GLN A 110 8.80 2.57 9.98
C GLN A 110 9.90 3.06 9.05
N ASP A 111 10.51 2.12 8.31
CA ASP A 111 11.56 2.40 7.35
C ASP A 111 11.35 1.62 6.05
N LEU A 112 11.65 2.30 4.94
CA LEU A 112 11.53 1.73 3.60
C LEU A 112 12.89 1.16 3.17
N ASN A 113 12.88 -0.04 2.59
CA ASN A 113 14.03 -0.51 1.84
C ASN A 113 14.14 0.28 0.52
N ILE A 114 15.32 0.87 0.28
CA ILE A 114 15.61 1.80 -0.83
C ILE A 114 16.51 1.18 -1.91
N ASP A 115 16.89 -0.09 -1.79
CA ASP A 115 17.91 -0.72 -2.63
C ASP A 115 17.54 -0.75 -4.15
N ASP A 116 16.25 -0.73 -4.47
CA ASP A 116 15.75 -0.79 -5.85
C ASP A 116 15.52 0.61 -6.46
N LYS A 117 16.29 0.92 -7.51
CA LYS A 117 16.16 2.14 -8.33
C LYS A 117 14.72 2.39 -8.81
N LYS A 118 13.95 1.35 -9.16
CA LYS A 118 12.55 1.50 -9.61
C LYS A 118 11.63 1.97 -8.48
N ARG A 119 11.93 1.57 -7.25
CA ARG A 119 11.18 1.98 -6.05
C ARG A 119 11.44 3.44 -5.73
N ILE A 120 12.70 3.88 -5.79
CA ILE A 120 13.10 5.28 -5.66
C ILE A 120 12.37 6.15 -6.69
N LYS A 121 12.47 5.80 -7.98
CA LYS A 121 11.79 6.53 -9.07
C LYS A 121 10.29 6.64 -8.86
N SER A 122 9.65 5.60 -8.31
CA SER A 122 8.21 5.61 -8.03
C SER A 122 7.83 6.57 -6.89
N ILE A 123 8.68 6.67 -5.86
CA ILE A 123 8.50 7.60 -4.75
C ILE A 123 8.68 9.05 -5.23
N GLU A 124 9.72 9.30 -6.03
CA GLU A 124 10.02 10.64 -6.57
C GLU A 124 8.98 11.13 -7.57
N LYS A 125 8.52 10.26 -8.49
CA LYS A 125 7.50 10.60 -9.48
C LYS A 125 6.22 11.13 -8.81
N GLU A 126 5.79 10.46 -7.74
CA GLU A 126 4.59 10.88 -7.02
C GLU A 126 4.81 12.14 -6.17
N LYS A 127 6.04 12.36 -5.67
CA LYS A 127 6.40 13.62 -4.99
C LYS A 127 6.25 14.80 -5.95
N LYS A 128 6.82 14.68 -7.16
CA LYS A 128 6.70 15.68 -8.23
C LYS A 128 5.24 15.94 -8.59
N GLU A 129 4.44 14.90 -8.83
CA GLU A 129 3.03 15.06 -9.19
C GLU A 129 2.22 15.84 -8.13
N LYS A 130 2.54 15.66 -6.85
CA LYS A 130 1.90 16.41 -5.76
C LYS A 130 2.37 17.85 -5.64
N GLU A 131 3.63 18.13 -5.99
CA GLU A 131 4.15 19.50 -6.05
C GLU A 131 3.52 20.26 -7.23
N PHE A 132 3.41 19.63 -8.41
CA PHE A 132 2.68 20.19 -9.55
C PHE A 132 1.21 20.48 -9.25
N LYS A 133 0.52 19.62 -8.49
CA LYS A 133 -0.87 19.87 -8.07
C LYS A 133 -1.03 20.94 -6.99
N LYS A 134 0.06 21.32 -6.31
CA LYS A 134 0.06 22.36 -5.26
C LYS A 134 0.32 23.76 -5.82
N LEU A 135 0.93 23.89 -7.00
CA LEU A 135 0.95 25.16 -7.71
C LEU A 135 -0.49 25.56 -8.04
N PRO A 136 -0.93 26.77 -7.65
CA PRO A 136 -2.29 27.19 -7.95
C PRO A 136 -2.46 27.27 -9.46
N LYS A 137 -3.59 26.76 -9.98
CA LYS A 137 -4.14 27.22 -11.25
C LYS A 137 -4.51 28.69 -11.07
N GLN A 138 -3.54 29.59 -11.18
CA GLN A 138 -3.78 31.02 -11.24
C GLN A 138 -4.08 31.40 -12.69
N GLU A 139 -5.31 31.88 -12.89
CA GLU A 139 -5.70 32.92 -13.87
C GLU A 139 -5.78 32.55 -15.37
N GLU A 140 -6.86 31.87 -15.78
CA GLU A 140 -7.37 31.96 -17.17
C GLU A 140 -8.88 32.31 -17.25
N SER A 141 -9.55 32.61 -16.13
CA SER A 141 -10.99 32.91 -16.14
C SER A 141 -11.38 34.36 -15.79
N LYS A 142 -10.43 35.31 -15.77
CA LYS A 142 -10.76 36.74 -15.50
C LYS A 142 -10.53 37.71 -16.67
N ASP A 143 -9.90 37.31 -17.77
CA ASP A 143 -9.62 38.23 -18.91
C ASP A 143 -10.51 38.04 -20.15
N ALA A 144 -11.47 37.11 -20.14
CA ALA A 144 -12.41 36.94 -21.26
C ALA A 144 -13.68 37.81 -21.17
N SER A 145 -13.88 38.60 -20.11
CA SER A 145 -15.05 39.49 -19.95
C SER A 145 -14.74 40.98 -20.05
N LYS A 146 -13.54 41.36 -20.49
CA LYS A 146 -13.16 42.74 -20.82
C LYS A 146 -12.53 42.81 -22.21
N LYS A 147 -13.31 42.54 -23.26
CA LYS A 147 -13.02 43.07 -24.60
C LYS A 147 -14.28 43.02 -25.47
N LYS A 148 -14.79 44.24 -25.73
CA LYS A 148 -15.84 44.67 -26.66
C LYS A 148 -17.27 44.33 -26.28
#